data_AF-A0A527ZTP6-F1
#
_entry.id   AF-A0A527ZTP6-F1
#
_cell.length_a   1.000
_cell.length_b   1.000
_cell.length_c   1.000
_cell.angle_alpha   90.00
_cell.angle_beta   90.00
_cell.angle_gamma   90.00
#
_symmetry.space_group_name_H-M   'P 1'
#
loop_
_entity.id
_entity.type
_entity.pdbx_description
1 polymer ?
#
loop_
_entity_poly.entity_id
_entity_poly.type
_entity_poly.pdbx_seq_one_letter_code
_entity_poly.pdbx_strand_id
1 'polypeptide(L)'
;MTYDQILDAIGTILRDKLDSQHIDSFAPQARLNEDLYLDSVLILEIMLALELDHGVALPEEVISRQDLATVADLARLFVKAIEPSGTLVKPAK
;
A
#
# COMPACT_ATOMS: atom_id res chain seq x y z
N MET A 1 -8.51 9.84 0.04
CA MET A 1 -7.10 10.27 0.05
C MET A 1 -6.61 10.43 -1.36
N THR A 2 -5.65 11.32 -1.59
CA THR A 2 -4.91 11.41 -2.86
C THR A 2 -3.69 10.49 -2.85
N TYR A 3 -3.11 10.26 -4.02
CA TYR A 3 -1.88 9.47 -4.17
C TYR A 3 -0.74 9.97 -3.29
N ASP A 4 -0.52 11.29 -3.25
CA ASP A 4 0.54 11.91 -2.43
C ASP A 4 0.32 11.68 -0.93
N GLN A 5 -0.93 11.75 -0.46
CA GLN A 5 -1.25 11.48 0.96
C GLN A 5 -0.94 10.03 1.34
N ILE A 6 -1.13 9.08 0.43
CA ILE A 6 -0.81 7.67 0.67
C ILE A 6 0.71 7.48 0.70
N LEU A 7 1.45 8.12 -0.20
CA LEU A 7 2.92 8.08 -0.17
C LEU A 7 3.48 8.64 1.13
N ASP A 8 2.98 9.78 1.59
CA ASP A 8 3.38 10.38 2.86
C ASP A 8 3.05 9.47 4.05
N ALA A 9 1.88 8.82 4.04
CA ALA A 9 1.50 7.87 5.07
C ALA A 9 2.41 6.63 5.08
N ILE A 10 2.72 6.05 3.91
CA ILE A 10 3.67 4.93 3.78
C ILE A 10 5.05 5.35 4.32
N GLY A 11 5.55 6.53 3.93
CA GLY A 11 6.83 7.04 4.40
C GLY A 11 6.86 7.27 5.93
N THR A 12 5.75 7.73 6.50
CA THR A 12 5.60 7.89 7.95
C THR A 12 5.61 6.54 8.65
N ILE A 13 4.88 5.55 8.15
CA ILE A 13 4.85 4.19 8.71
C ILE A 13 6.24 3.53 8.64
N LEU A 14 6.95 3.68 7.52
CA LEU A 14 8.32 3.18 7.36
C LEU A 14 9.29 3.82 8.35
N ARG A 15 9.15 5.13 8.61
CA ARG A 15 9.98 5.86 9.57
C ARG A 15 9.65 5.47 11.01
N ASP A 16 8.37 5.45 11.36
CA ASP A 16 7.92 5.39 12.75
C ASP A 16 7.75 3.96 13.26
N LYS A 17 7.31 3.02 12.41
CA LYS A 17 7.05 1.63 12.80
C LYS A 17 8.18 0.68 12.47
N LEU A 18 8.91 0.93 11.39
CA LEU A 18 9.88 -0.03 10.84
C LEU A 18 11.34 0.34 11.12
N ASP A 19 11.61 1.46 11.80
CA ASP A 19 12.96 2.00 12.09
C ASP A 19 13.91 1.84 10.89
N SER A 20 13.36 2.07 9.69
CA SER A 20 13.99 1.62 8.46
C SER A 20 15.20 2.49 8.15
N GLN A 21 16.40 1.94 8.34
CA GLN A 21 17.67 2.54 7.93
C GLN A 21 17.70 2.89 6.43
N HIS A 22 16.81 2.31 5.63
CA HIS A 22 16.68 2.53 4.19
C HIS A 22 15.62 3.56 3.80
N ILE A 23 15.10 4.36 4.74
CA ILE A 23 14.16 5.45 4.43
C ILE A 23 14.76 6.46 3.44
N ASP A 24 16.08 6.60 3.41
CA ASP A 24 16.78 7.48 2.46
C ASP A 24 16.61 7.03 1.00
N SER A 25 16.32 5.75 0.78
CA SER A 25 16.00 5.18 -0.54
C SER A 25 14.51 5.23 -0.85
N PHE A 26 13.67 5.78 0.03
CA PHE A 26 12.23 5.86 -0.19
C PHE A 26 11.90 6.79 -1.35
N ALA A 27 11.38 6.20 -2.42
CA ALA A 27 10.88 6.92 -3.58
C ALA A 27 9.70 6.15 -4.20
N PRO A 28 8.81 6.80 -4.96
CA PRO A 28 7.71 6.11 -5.66
C PRO A 28 8.19 4.95 -6.54
N GLN A 29 9.35 5.12 -7.19
CA GLN A 29 9.97 4.10 -8.04
C GLN A 29 10.81 3.06 -7.28
N ALA A 30 11.02 3.24 -5.97
CA ALA A 30 11.82 2.34 -5.17
C ALA A 30 11.14 0.97 -5.08
N ARG A 31 11.92 -0.08 -5.24
CA ARG A 31 11.46 -1.47 -5.18
C ARG A 31 11.26 -1.86 -3.72
N LEU A 32 10.07 -2.38 -3.41
CA LEU A 32 9.67 -2.70 -2.03
C LEU A 32 10.66 -3.69 -1.41
N ASN A 33 10.95 -4.79 -2.12
CA ASN A 33 11.80 -5.88 -1.63
C ASN A 33 13.31 -5.60 -1.77
N GLU A 34 13.74 -4.92 -2.82
CA GLU A 34 15.18 -4.74 -3.11
C GLU A 34 15.76 -3.44 -2.54
N ASP A 35 15.06 -2.31 -2.71
CA ASP A 35 15.58 -1.00 -2.28
C ASP A 35 15.20 -0.69 -0.83
N LEU A 36 14.01 -1.14 -0.41
CA LEU A 36 13.47 -0.90 0.93
C LEU A 36 13.51 -2.14 1.84
N TYR A 37 13.94 -3.29 1.32
CA TYR A 37 14.04 -4.55 2.06
C TYR A 37 12.73 -4.94 2.78
N LEU A 38 11.59 -4.64 2.17
CA LEU A 38 10.27 -4.97 2.69
C LEU A 38 9.89 -6.40 2.28
N ASP A 39 9.82 -7.27 3.29
CA ASP A 39 9.26 -8.60 3.13
C ASP A 39 7.73 -8.57 3.06
N SER A 40 7.11 -9.66 2.60
CA SER A 40 5.65 -9.77 2.50
C SER A 40 4.93 -9.47 3.82
N VAL A 41 5.54 -9.80 4.96
CA VAL A 41 4.98 -9.49 6.29
C VAL A 41 4.99 -7.98 6.54
N LEU A 42 6.09 -7.29 6.25
CA LEU A 42 6.20 -5.84 6.44
C LEU A 42 5.25 -5.09 5.50
N ILE A 43 5.11 -5.56 4.26
CA ILE A 43 4.15 -5.01 3.30
C ILE A 43 2.72 -5.14 3.84
N LEU A 44 2.35 -6.29 4.40
CA LEU A 44 1.04 -6.50 5.01
C LEU A 44 0.83 -5.60 6.25
N GLU A 45 1.86 -5.41 7.07
CA GLU A 45 1.79 -4.50 8.23
C GLU A 45 1.58 -3.04 7.80
N ILE A 46 2.25 -2.59 6.73
CA ILE A 46 2.02 -1.26 6.16
C ILE A 46 0.59 -1.14 5.66
N MET A 47 0.09 -2.15 4.94
CA MET A 47 -1.28 -2.15 4.45
C MET A 47 -2.30 -2.05 5.60
N LEU A 48 -2.11 -2.85 6.64
CA LEU A 48 -2.97 -2.85 7.81
C LEU A 48 -2.91 -1.53 8.57
N ALA A 49 -1.72 -0.94 8.71
CA ALA A 49 -1.56 0.38 9.33
C ALA A 49 -2.31 1.46 8.55
N LEU A 50 -2.21 1.46 7.22
CA LEU A 50 -2.96 2.37 6.36
C LEU A 50 -4.47 2.15 6.46
N GLU A 51 -4.92 0.91 6.53
CA GLU A 51 -6.34 0.57 6.73
C GLU A 51 -6.87 1.10 8.06
N LEU A 52 -6.12 0.91 9.15
CA LEU A 52 -6.52 1.36 10.49
C LEU A 52 -6.49 2.89 10.62
N ASP A 53 -5.46 3.54 10.07
CA ASP A 53 -5.27 4.99 10.20
C ASP A 53 -6.25 5.78 9.31
N HIS A 54 -6.73 5.18 8.21
CA HIS A 54 -7.55 5.88 7.21
C HIS A 54 -8.92 5.25 6.93
N GLY A 55 -9.23 4.08 7.51
CA GLY A 55 -10.50 3.37 7.31
C GLY A 55 -10.67 2.77 5.92
N VAL A 56 -9.57 2.46 5.22
CA VAL A 56 -9.58 1.94 3.85
C VAL A 56 -9.32 0.44 3.87
N ALA A 57 -10.35 -0.38 3.60
CA ALA A 57 -10.20 -1.82 3.54
C ALA A 57 -9.72 -2.30 2.16
N LEU A 58 -8.60 -3.01 2.12
CA LEU A 58 -8.13 -3.72 0.92
C LEU A 58 -8.65 -5.16 0.94
N PRO A 59 -9.36 -5.62 -0.10
CA PRO A 59 -9.74 -7.03 -0.19
C PRO A 59 -8.51 -7.93 -0.29
N GLU A 60 -8.51 -9.06 0.43
CA GLU A 60 -7.38 -9.99 0.48
C GLU A 60 -7.06 -10.59 -0.91
N GLU A 61 -8.08 -10.76 -1.77
CA GLU A 61 -7.91 -11.20 -3.15
C GLU A 61 -7.16 -10.18 -4.01
N VAL A 62 -7.24 -8.90 -3.67
CA VAL A 62 -6.53 -7.84 -4.36
C VAL A 62 -5.07 -7.84 -3.94
N ILE A 63 -4.79 -8.04 -2.65
CA ILE A 63 -3.42 -8.16 -2.12
C ILE A 63 -2.72 -9.37 -2.73
N SER A 64 -3.39 -10.52 -2.76
CA SER A 64 -2.80 -11.80 -3.23
C SER A 64 -2.56 -11.88 -4.75
N ARG A 65 -3.21 -11.00 -5.54
CA ARG A 65 -3.11 -11.00 -7.01
C ARG A 65 -2.17 -9.94 -7.57
N GLN A 66 -1.71 -9.03 -6.73
CA GLN A 66 -0.90 -7.90 -7.17
C GLN A 66 0.58 -8.24 -7.02
N ASP A 67 1.30 -8.24 -8.14
CA ASP A 67 2.77 -8.19 -8.14
C ASP A 67 3.21 -6.78 -7.73
N LEU A 68 3.28 -6.54 -6.43
CA LEU A 68 3.76 -5.28 -5.87
C LEU A 68 5.28 -5.23 -5.99
N ALA A 69 5.78 -4.49 -6.99
CA ALA A 69 7.20 -4.30 -7.19
C ALA A 69 7.70 -3.03 -6.50
N THR A 70 6.93 -1.94 -6.56
CA THR A 70 7.37 -0.60 -6.12
C THR A 70 6.41 0.06 -5.13
N VAL A 71 6.91 1.09 -4.45
CA VAL A 71 6.08 1.94 -3.57
C VAL A 71 4.91 2.55 -4.34
N ALA A 72 5.12 2.95 -5.60
CA ALA A 72 4.07 3.50 -6.44
C ALA A 72 2.96 2.47 -6.71
N ASP A 73 3.29 1.19 -6.86
CA ASP A 73 2.29 0.13 -7.05
C ASP A 73 1.41 -0.03 -5.82
N LEU A 74 2.02 -0.01 -4.63
CA LEU A 74 1.31 -0.02 -3.37
C LEU A 74 0.40 1.21 -3.22
N ALA A 75 0.92 2.41 -3.48
CA ALA A 75 0.12 3.63 -3.37
C ALA A 75 -1.04 3.67 -4.37
N ARG A 76 -0.82 3.24 -5.63
CA ARG A 76 -1.89 3.12 -6.64
C ARG A 76 -2.98 2.14 -6.22
N LEU A 77 -2.61 1.06 -5.54
CA LEU A 77 -3.57 0.08 -5.03
C LEU A 77 -4.56 0.72 -4.06
N PHE A 78 -4.06 1.51 -3.11
CA PHE A 78 -4.90 2.24 -2.18
C PHE A 78 -5.73 3.32 -2.87
N VAL A 79 -5.16 4.09 -3.81
CA VAL A 79 -5.94 5.07 -4.58
C VAL A 79 -7.14 4.39 -5.25
N LYS A 80 -6.91 3.26 -5.91
CA LYS A 80 -7.97 2.50 -6.59
C LYS A 80 -9.02 1.96 -5.62
N ALA A 81 -8.63 1.56 -4.41
CA ALA A 81 -9.56 1.09 -3.38
C ALA A 81 -10.41 2.22 -2.79
N ILE A 82 -9.88 3.44 -2.76
CA ILE A 82 -10.57 4.63 -2.22
C ILE A 82 -11.50 5.26 -3.25
N GLU A 83 -11.24 5.11 -4.55
CA GLU A 83 -12.17 5.55 -5.59
C GLU A 83 -13.42 4.64 -5.62
N PRO A 84 -14.62 5.15 -5.26
CA PRO A 84 -15.80 4.32 -5.08
C PRO A 84 -16.52 4.04 -6.40
N SER A 85 -15.82 3.69 -7.48
CA SER A 85 -16.46 3.46 -8.79
C SER A 85 -15.74 2.44 -9.66
N GLY A 86 -16.25 1.20 -9.67
CA GLY A 86 -15.89 0.19 -10.68
C GLY A 86 -16.32 -1.26 -10.41
N THR A 87 -17.58 -1.51 -10.04
CA THR A 87 -18.36 -2.76 -10.25
C THR A 87 -17.74 -4.14 -9.97
N LEU A 88 -18.25 -4.81 -8.93
CA LEU A 88 -18.79 -6.18 -9.08
C LEU A 88 -20.14 -6.28 -8.35
N VAL A 89 -21.15 -5.65 -8.97
CA VAL A 89 -22.53 -6.10 -8.84
C VAL A 89 -22.60 -7.45 -9.56
N LYS A 90 -22.77 -8.55 -8.83
CA LYS A 90 -23.43 -9.73 -9.40
C LYS A 90 -24.93 -9.57 -9.11
N PRO A 91 -25.80 -9.34 -10.12
CA PRO A 91 -27.22 -9.47 -9.91
C PRO A 91 -27.54 -10.95 -9.69
N ALA A 92 -28.42 -11.20 -8.72
CA ALA A 92 -28.96 -12.52 -8.44
C ALA A 92 -29.59 -13.11 -9.72
N LYS A 93 -29.28 -14.37 -10.01
CA LYS A 93 -30.17 -15.28 -10.71
C LYS A 93 -29.96 -16.70 -10.22
#